data_AF-A0A6N9YK26-F1
#
_entry.id   AF-A0A6N9YK26-F1
#
_cell.length_a   1.000
_cell.length_b   1.000
_cell.length_c   1.000
_cell.angle_alpha   90.00
_cell.angle_beta   90.00
_cell.angle_gamma   90.00
#
_symmetry.space_group_name_H-M   'P 1'
#
loop_
_entity.id
_entity.type
_entity.pdbx_description
1 polymer ?
#
loop_
_entity_poly.entity_id
_entity_poly.type
_entity_poly.pdbx_seq_one_letter_code
_entity_poly.pdbx_strand_id
1 'polypeptide(L)'
;MLHVTRLGCDSCGTELSGRFAACAYCSLSAQDRKILSAFLVSRGNMKVLARELGVSYPTARLRYAELLGRLGIEEVGGLHADNEPVDREDVLRRLAAGELDLDEATELLS
;
A
#
# COMPACT_ATOMS: atom_id res chain seq x y z
N MET A 1 16.13 -0.82 -25.92
CA MET A 1 15.16 -1.72 -25.24
C MET A 1 15.95 -2.87 -24.63
N LEU A 2 15.84 -3.07 -23.32
CA LEU A 2 16.54 -4.15 -22.61
C LEU A 2 15.59 -5.35 -22.46
N HIS A 3 16.13 -6.55 -22.59
CA HIS A 3 15.39 -7.80 -22.41
C HIS A 3 16.14 -8.69 -21.44
N VAL A 4 15.39 -9.38 -20.57
CA VAL A 4 15.95 -10.48 -19.79
C VAL A 4 16.23 -11.61 -20.78
N THR A 5 17.48 -12.10 -20.82
CA THR A 5 17.92 -13.12 -21.79
C THR A 5 18.22 -14.48 -21.18
N ARG A 6 18.30 -14.55 -19.85
CA ARG A 6 18.58 -15.77 -19.10
C ARG A 6 17.81 -15.76 -17.78
N LEU A 7 17.21 -16.89 -17.43
CA LEU A 7 16.62 -17.17 -16.12
C LEU A 7 17.31 -18.41 -15.53
N GLY A 8 17.64 -18.36 -14.25
CA GLY A 8 18.28 -19.46 -13.53
C GLY A 8 17.41 -19.93 -12.37
N CYS A 9 17.39 -21.24 -12.13
CA CYS A 9 16.79 -21.82 -10.94
C CYS A 9 17.86 -22.08 -9.88
N ASP A 10 17.79 -21.38 -8.75
CA ASP A 10 18.79 -21.50 -7.68
C ASP A 10 18.79 -22.86 -6.97
N SER A 11 17.67 -23.62 -7.04
CA SER A 11 17.53 -24.89 -6.32
C SER A 11 18.06 -26.11 -7.09
N CYS A 12 18.08 -26.08 -8.42
CA CYS A 12 18.49 -27.21 -9.26
C CYS A 12 19.46 -26.87 -10.38
N GLY A 13 19.82 -25.59 -10.54
CA GLY A 13 20.78 -25.13 -11.56
C GLY A 13 20.27 -25.15 -13.00
N THR A 14 18.97 -25.40 -13.22
CA THR A 14 18.40 -25.33 -14.58
C THR A 14 18.43 -23.89 -15.09
N GLU A 15 18.91 -23.72 -16.32
CA GLU A 15 18.95 -22.43 -17.01
C GLU A 15 18.01 -22.42 -18.22
N LEU A 16 17.30 -21.32 -18.38
CA LEU A 16 16.48 -21.03 -19.55
C LEU A 16 17.09 -19.83 -20.27
N SER A 17 17.34 -19.98 -21.58
CA SER A 17 17.83 -18.89 -22.44
C SER A 17 16.77 -18.54 -23.48
N GLY A 18 16.61 -17.24 -23.75
CA GLY A 18 15.56 -16.76 -24.64
C GLY A 18 15.41 -15.24 -24.61
N ARG A 19 14.27 -14.74 -25.09
CA ARG A 19 13.88 -13.33 -24.90
C ARG A 19 12.67 -13.32 -23.98
N PHE A 20 12.86 -12.86 -22.75
CA PHE A 20 11.81 -12.77 -21.75
C PHE A 20 11.34 -11.32 -21.63
N ALA A 21 10.04 -11.15 -21.35
CA ALA A 21 9.49 -9.85 -21.01
C ALA A 21 9.98 -9.43 -19.62
N ALA A 22 10.35 -8.15 -19.47
CA ALA A 22 10.60 -7.59 -18.16
C ALA A 22 9.29 -7.57 -17.35
N CYS A 23 9.35 -8.02 -16.10
CA CYS A 23 8.19 -8.17 -15.25
C CYS A 23 8.30 -7.21 -14.05
N ALA A 24 7.52 -6.13 -14.08
CA ALA A 24 7.51 -5.12 -13.02
C ALA A 24 7.09 -5.68 -11.65
N TYR A 25 6.31 -6.77 -11.64
CA TYR A 25 5.80 -7.41 -10.42
C TYR A 25 6.74 -8.48 -9.86
N CYS A 26 7.71 -8.95 -10.63
CA CYS A 26 8.58 -10.06 -10.25
C CYS A 26 9.63 -9.65 -9.21
N SER A 27 9.92 -8.34 -9.08
CA SER A 27 10.77 -7.76 -8.04
C SER A 27 10.06 -7.58 -6.69
N LEU A 28 8.74 -7.76 -6.62
CA LEU A 28 7.98 -7.54 -5.39
C LEU A 28 8.40 -8.54 -4.29
N SER A 29 8.52 -8.06 -3.06
CA SER A 29 8.72 -8.92 -1.90
C SER A 29 7.49 -9.79 -1.62
N ALA A 30 7.64 -10.82 -0.78
CA ALA A 30 6.50 -11.63 -0.36
C ALA A 30 5.41 -10.79 0.33
N GLN A 31 5.82 -9.77 1.09
CA GLN A 31 4.91 -8.84 1.76
C GLN A 31 4.19 -7.94 0.74
N ASP A 32 4.89 -7.40 -0.23
CA ASP A 32 4.30 -6.58 -1.30
C ASP A 32 3.28 -7.37 -2.12
N ARG A 33 3.60 -8.63 -2.45
CA ARG A 33 2.64 -9.55 -3.11
C ARG A 33 1.39 -9.78 -2.27
N LYS A 34 1.53 -9.90 -0.94
CA LYS A 34 0.38 -10.04 -0.04
C LYS A 34 -0.50 -8.80 -0.04
N ILE A 35 0.10 -7.60 0.00
CA ILE A 35 -0.62 -6.32 -0.05
C ILE A 35 -1.36 -6.20 -1.39
N LEU A 36 -0.69 -6.48 -2.51
CA LEU A 36 -1.29 -6.44 -3.85
C LEU A 36 -2.47 -7.41 -3.96
N SER A 37 -2.30 -8.66 -3.54
CA SER A 37 -3.38 -9.65 -3.55
C SER A 37 -4.57 -9.21 -2.69
N ALA A 38 -4.33 -8.71 -1.49
CA ALA A 38 -5.39 -8.21 -0.61
C ALA A 38 -6.13 -7.01 -1.23
N PHE A 39 -5.42 -6.12 -1.93
CA PHE A 39 -6.02 -4.97 -2.63
C PHE A 39 -6.93 -5.42 -3.78
N LEU A 40 -6.49 -6.42 -4.55
CA LEU A 40 -7.28 -7.01 -5.64
C LEU A 40 -8.55 -7.69 -5.11
N VAL A 41 -8.44 -8.50 -4.04
CA VAL A 41 -9.60 -9.12 -3.36
C VAL A 41 -10.57 -8.06 -2.84
N SER A 42 -10.02 -6.96 -2.30
CA SER A 42 -10.79 -5.81 -1.83
C SER A 42 -11.44 -5.00 -2.95
N ARG A 43 -11.19 -5.34 -4.22
CA ARG A 43 -11.62 -4.56 -5.41
C ARG A 43 -11.21 -3.08 -5.31
N GLY A 44 -10.04 -2.84 -4.73
CA GLY A 44 -9.50 -1.50 -4.49
C GLY A 44 -10.08 -0.75 -3.29
N ASN A 45 -10.98 -1.35 -2.51
CA ASN A 45 -11.52 -0.69 -1.32
C ASN A 45 -10.50 -0.67 -0.18
N MET A 46 -10.01 0.52 0.17
CA MET A 46 -8.98 0.71 1.19
C MET A 46 -9.44 0.33 2.61
N LYS A 47 -10.73 0.50 2.95
CA LYS A 47 -11.26 0.07 4.26
C LYS A 47 -11.26 -1.46 4.36
N VAL A 48 -11.62 -2.14 3.27
CA VAL A 48 -11.54 -3.61 3.21
C VAL A 48 -10.08 -4.06 3.25
N LEU A 49 -9.18 -3.41 2.51
CA LEU A 49 -7.75 -3.72 2.56
C LEU A 49 -7.19 -3.62 3.98
N ALA A 50 -7.50 -2.55 4.71
CA ALA A 50 -7.04 -2.36 6.08
C ALA A 50 -7.49 -3.51 6.99
N ARG A 51 -8.75 -3.95 6.84
CA ARG A 51 -9.30 -5.10 7.55
C ARG A 51 -8.60 -6.41 7.16
N GLU A 52 -8.38 -6.67 5.86
CA GLU A 52 -7.68 -7.87 5.37
C GLU A 52 -6.21 -7.92 5.83
N LEU A 53 -5.57 -6.76 5.96
CA LEU A 53 -4.20 -6.64 6.46
C LEU A 53 -4.11 -6.64 7.99
N GLY A 54 -5.22 -6.47 8.69
CA GLY A 54 -5.27 -6.38 10.16
C GLY A 54 -4.58 -5.14 10.71
N VAL A 55 -4.64 -4.01 10.00
CA VAL A 55 -3.98 -2.75 10.36
C VAL A 55 -4.96 -1.58 10.33
N SER A 56 -4.57 -0.44 10.92
CA SER A 56 -5.34 0.80 10.81
C SER A 56 -5.40 1.30 9.36
N TYR A 57 -6.45 2.06 9.02
CA TYR A 57 -6.60 2.65 7.68
C TYR A 57 -5.38 3.48 7.24
N PRO A 58 -4.79 4.36 8.08
CA PRO A 58 -3.57 5.08 7.71
C PRO A 58 -2.40 4.15 7.38
N THR A 59 -2.23 3.07 8.16
CA THR A 59 -1.17 2.09 7.91
C THR A 59 -1.37 1.35 6.59
N ALA A 60 -2.61 0.96 6.27
CA ALA A 60 -2.92 0.31 5.00
C ALA A 60 -2.63 1.22 3.80
N ARG A 61 -2.99 2.50 3.92
CA ARG A 61 -2.72 3.52 2.90
C ARG A 61 -1.22 3.73 2.69
N LEU A 62 -0.44 3.87 3.75
CA LEU A 62 1.02 3.99 3.68
C LEU A 62 1.67 2.76 3.02
N ARG A 63 1.25 1.55 3.40
CA ARG A 63 1.78 0.32 2.81
C ARG A 63 1.43 0.18 1.33
N TYR A 64 0.22 0.58 0.94
CA TYR A 64 -0.21 0.58 -0.45
C TYR A 64 0.57 1.60 -1.28
N ALA A 65 0.77 2.80 -0.74
CA ALA A 65 1.59 3.84 -1.31
C ALA A 65 3.03 3.40 -1.59
N GLU A 66 3.69 2.80 -0.60
CA GLU A 66 5.04 2.24 -0.78
C GLU A 66 5.09 1.18 -1.87
N LEU A 67 4.05 0.33 -1.97
CA LEU A 67 3.93 -0.66 -3.04
C LEU A 67 3.85 0.02 -4.42
N LEU A 68 3.06 1.09 -4.57
CA LEU A 68 2.98 1.85 -5.82
C LEU A 68 4.33 2.49 -6.17
N GLY A 69 5.05 2.99 -5.17
CA GLY A 69 6.42 3.48 -5.32
C GLY A 69 7.39 2.43 -5.82
N ARG A 70 7.37 1.23 -5.23
CA ARG A 70 8.22 0.09 -5.66
C ARG A 70 7.89 -0.37 -7.09
N LEU A 71 6.63 -0.26 -7.50
CA LEU A 71 6.18 -0.56 -8.86
C LEU A 71 6.47 0.55 -9.86
N GLY A 72 6.94 1.72 -9.41
CA GLY A 72 7.16 2.90 -10.26
C GLY A 72 5.87 3.46 -10.85
N ILE A 73 4.72 3.20 -10.22
CA ILE A 73 3.40 3.70 -10.66
C ILE A 73 3.18 5.13 -10.15
N GLU A 74 3.63 5.40 -8.93
CA GLU A 74 3.61 6.73 -8.31
C GLU A 74 5.00 7.04 -7.75
N GLU A 75 5.44 8.30 -7.83
CA GLU A 75 6.65 8.70 -7.11
C GLU A 75 6.40 8.64 -5.61
N VAL A 76 7.37 8.11 -4.85
CA VAL A 76 7.35 8.01 -3.37
C VAL A 76 7.22 9.41 -2.69
N GLY A 77 7.25 10.50 -3.46
CA GLY A 77 7.02 11.88 -3.00
C GLY A 77 5.60 12.44 -3.21
N GLY A 78 4.69 11.74 -3.90
CA GLY A 78 3.33 12.24 -4.18
C GLY A 78 2.36 12.15 -3.00
N LEU A 79 2.81 11.64 -1.84
CA LEU A 79 1.99 11.41 -0.66
C LEU A 79 2.45 12.17 0.58
N HIS A 80 3.41 13.08 0.43
CA HIS A 80 3.64 14.06 1.48
C HIS A 80 2.74 15.27 1.28
N ALA A 81 1.76 15.32 2.18
CA ALA A 81 1.21 16.54 2.78
C ALA A 81 0.22 17.36 1.96
N ASP A 82 -0.97 16.81 1.67
CA ASP A 82 -2.23 17.56 1.80
C ASP A 82 -3.43 16.60 1.69
N ASN A 83 -4.29 16.59 2.71
CA ASN A 83 -5.50 15.77 2.88
C ASN A 83 -5.29 14.34 3.40
N GLU A 84 -4.92 14.25 4.67
CA GLU A 84 -5.38 13.14 5.50
C GLU A 84 -6.91 13.28 5.62
N PRO A 85 -7.74 12.33 5.14
CA PRO A 85 -9.15 12.37 5.49
C PRO A 85 -9.21 12.06 6.98
N VAL A 86 -9.45 13.09 7.77
CA VAL A 86 -9.63 12.94 9.21
C VAL A 86 -10.63 11.83 9.44
N ASP A 87 -10.18 10.81 10.18
CA ASP A 87 -11.04 9.70 10.56
C ASP A 87 -12.06 10.24 11.56
N ARG A 88 -13.19 10.70 11.01
CA ARG A 88 -14.25 11.36 11.78
C ARG A 88 -14.69 10.50 12.97
N GLU A 89 -14.62 9.18 12.82
CA GLU A 89 -15.01 8.23 13.85
C GLU A 89 -14.00 8.17 15.01
N ASP A 90 -12.73 8.43 14.75
CA ASP A 90 -11.69 8.57 15.78
C ASP A 90 -11.79 9.91 16.53
N VAL A 91 -12.03 11.00 15.80
CA VAL A 91 -12.22 12.32 16.40
C VAL A 91 -13.44 12.35 17.32
N LEU A 92 -14.57 11.79 16.87
CA LEU A 92 -15.78 11.70 17.70
C LEU A 92 -15.58 10.80 18.93
N ARG A 93 -14.76 9.74 18.83
CA ARG A 93 -14.44 8.86 19.95
C ARG A 93 -13.61 9.58 21.02
N ARG A 94 -12.61 10.35 20.59
CA ARG A 94 -11.73 11.14 21.48
C ARG A 94 -12.49 12.28 22.15
N LEU A 95 -13.41 12.94 21.42
CA LEU A 95 -14.35 13.92 21.97
C LEU A 95 -15.26 13.28 23.03
N ALA A 96 -15.84 12.11 22.75
CA ALA A 96 -16.70 11.39 23.70
C ALA A 96 -15.95 10.89 24.95
N ALA A 97 -14.66 10.59 24.82
CA ALA A 97 -13.79 10.21 25.92
C ALA A 97 -13.27 11.41 26.76
N GLY A 98 -13.51 12.64 26.30
CA GLY A 98 -12.99 13.86 26.94
C GLY A 98 -11.48 14.07 26.73
N GLU A 99 -10.89 13.35 25.78
CA GLU A 99 -9.47 13.44 25.39
C GLU A 99 -9.23 14.55 24.33
N LEU A 100 -10.31 15.15 23.83
CA LEU A 100 -10.32 16.23 22.86
C LEU A 100 -11.43 17.22 23.24
N ASP A 101 -11.18 18.51 23.06
CA ASP A 101 -12.24 19.50 23.23
C ASP A 101 -13.09 19.69 21.96
N LEU A 102 -14.21 20.40 22.10
CA LEU A 102 -15.17 20.61 21.01
C LEU A 102 -14.61 21.48 19.89
N ASP A 103 -13.75 22.45 20.22
CA ASP A 103 -13.16 23.39 19.27
C ASP A 103 -12.06 22.68 18.45
N GLU A 104 -11.20 21.90 19.12
CA GLU A 104 -10.21 21.00 18.51
C GLU A 104 -10.86 19.94 17.62
N ALA A 105 -11.99 19.36 18.05
CA ALA A 105 -12.74 18.40 17.24
C ALA A 105 -13.30 19.06 15.97
N THR A 106 -13.75 20.32 16.06
CA THR A 106 -14.37 21.04 14.95
C THR A 106 -13.33 21.40 13.89
N GLU A 107 -12.13 21.82 14.30
CA GLU A 107 -11.01 22.15 13.41
C GLU A 107 -10.47 20.91 12.67
N LEU A 108 -10.48 19.75 13.31
CA LEU A 108 -10.10 18.49 12.65
C LEU A 108 -11.19 17.98 11.68
N LEU A 109 -12.46 18.36 11.85
CA LEU A 109 -13.58 17.80 11.06
C LEU A 109 -14.03 18.67 9.88
N SER A 110 -13.55 19.91 9.81
CA SER A 110 -13.79 20.90 8.74
C SER A 110 -13.04 20.56 7.46
#